data_AF-A0A0D6A4D2-F1
#
_entry.id   AF-A0A0D6A4D2-F1
#
_cell.length_a   1.000
_cell.length_b   1.000
_cell.length_c   1.000
_cell.angle_alpha   90.00
_cell.angle_beta   90.00
_cell.angle_gamma   90.00
#
_symmetry.space_group_name_H-M   'P 1'
#
loop_
_entity.id
_entity.type
_entity.pdbx_description
1 polymer ?
#
loop_
_entity_poly.entity_id
_entity_poly.type
_entity_poly.pdbx_seq_one_letter_code
_entity_poly.pdbx_strand_id
1 'polypeptide(L)'
;MTPINPNNYELDNKIESWRNELLTALMKISLKKFEIFCRGLLRHVGIDIDATIGGQYVVDGGLEGFGYVTSDAFRTIRAALQVKR
;
A
#
# COMPACT_ATOMS: atom_id res chain seq x y z
N MET A 1 5.02 -26.78 29.62
CA MET A 1 4.30 -25.51 29.40
C MET A 1 5.17 -24.38 29.90
N THR A 2 5.73 -23.58 29.00
CA THR A 2 6.43 -22.34 29.38
C THR A 2 5.42 -21.31 29.90
N PRO A 3 5.72 -20.56 30.97
CA PRO A 3 4.84 -19.51 31.44
C PRO A 3 4.71 -18.43 30.37
N ILE A 4 3.46 -18.04 30.06
CA ILE A 4 3.16 -16.96 29.11
C ILE A 4 3.53 -15.66 29.81
N ASN A 5 4.51 -14.91 29.28
CA ASN A 5 4.92 -13.63 29.86
C ASN A 5 3.77 -12.62 29.72
N PRO A 6 3.23 -12.07 30.82
CA PRO A 6 2.10 -11.15 30.75
C PRO A 6 2.38 -9.89 29.94
N ASN A 7 3.65 -9.47 29.83
CA ASN A 7 4.01 -8.32 29.00
C ASN A 7 3.82 -8.57 27.50
N ASN A 8 3.83 -9.83 27.06
CA ASN A 8 3.59 -10.18 25.65
C ASN A 8 2.10 -10.06 25.29
N TYR A 9 1.18 -10.43 26.20
CA TYR A 9 -0.26 -10.32 25.92
C TYR A 9 -0.68 -8.85 25.78
N GLU A 10 -0.13 -7.98 26.61
CA GLU A 10 -0.47 -6.55 26.63
C GLU A 10 0.07 -5.84 25.38
N LEU A 11 1.28 -6.22 24.95
CA LEU A 11 1.86 -5.75 23.70
C LEU A 11 1.09 -6.27 22.48
N ASP A 12 0.73 -7.56 22.45
CA ASP A 12 -0.04 -8.15 21.37
C ASP A 12 -1.42 -7.50 21.25
N ASN A 13 -2.11 -7.26 22.38
CA ASN A 13 -3.39 -6.54 22.40
C ASN A 13 -3.25 -5.09 21.90
N LYS A 14 -2.19 -4.39 22.30
CA LYS A 14 -1.93 -3.02 21.83
C LYS A 14 -1.63 -3.00 20.34
N ILE A 15 -0.89 -3.98 19.84
CA ILE A 15 -0.60 -4.16 18.42
C ILE A 15 -1.89 -4.39 17.64
N GLU A 16 -2.78 -5.22 18.17
CA GLU A 16 -4.04 -5.52 17.52
C GLU A 16 -5.03 -4.34 17.53
N SER A 17 -4.98 -3.49 18.56
CA SER A 17 -5.79 -2.26 18.63
C SER A 17 -5.48 -1.29 17.50
N TRP A 18 -4.20 -0.93 17.30
CA TRP A 18 -3.86 0.08 16.29
C TRP A 18 -4.09 -0.45 14.87
N ARG A 19 -3.94 -1.76 14.64
CA ARG A 19 -4.26 -2.38 13.34
C ARG A 19 -5.73 -2.23 13.00
N ASN A 20 -6.61 -2.48 13.96
CA ASN A 20 -8.05 -2.31 13.79
C ASN A 20 -8.45 -0.85 13.56
N GLU A 21 -7.81 0.08 14.26
CA GLU A 21 -8.01 1.52 14.05
C GLU A 21 -7.57 1.96 12.66
N LEU A 22 -6.39 1.50 12.20
CA LEU A 22 -5.88 1.78 10.86
C LEU A 22 -6.81 1.21 9.79
N LEU A 23 -7.24 -0.05 9.94
CA LEU A 23 -8.15 -0.69 9.00
C LEU A 23 -9.48 0.07 8.94
N THR A 24 -10.01 0.48 10.09
CA THR A 24 -11.22 1.31 10.17
C THR A 24 -11.03 2.65 9.46
N ALA A 25 -9.89 3.32 9.65
CA ALA A 25 -9.58 4.57 8.96
C ALA A 25 -9.46 4.38 7.44
N LEU A 26 -8.79 3.31 7.00
CA LEU A 26 -8.63 2.95 5.58
C LEU A 26 -9.97 2.63 4.91
N MET A 27 -10.92 2.06 5.64
CA MET A 27 -12.27 1.82 5.14
C MET A 27 -13.09 3.11 5.00
N LYS A 28 -12.84 4.10 5.88
CA LYS A 28 -13.60 5.37 5.91
C LYS A 28 -13.17 6.41 4.87
N ILE A 29 -11.97 6.31 4.30
CA ILE A 29 -11.54 7.29 3.27
C ILE A 29 -12.31 7.12 1.95
N SER A 30 -12.15 8.00 0.97
CA SER A 30 -12.72 7.78 -0.36
C SER A 30 -11.78 6.89 -1.20
N LEU A 31 -12.30 6.26 -2.26
CA LEU A 31 -11.48 5.43 -3.17
C LEU A 31 -10.26 6.21 -3.70
N LYS A 32 -10.47 7.48 -4.08
CA LYS A 32 -9.40 8.40 -4.52
C LYS A 32 -8.34 8.66 -3.45
N LYS A 33 -8.73 8.86 -2.19
CA LYS A 33 -7.77 9.06 -1.08
C LYS A 33 -7.01 7.78 -0.76
N PHE A 34 -7.68 6.63 -0.86
CA PHE A 34 -7.07 5.31 -0.69
C PHE A 34 -6.02 5.04 -1.77
N GLU A 35 -6.32 5.38 -3.03
CA GLU A 35 -5.38 5.30 -4.14
C GLU A 35 -4.13 6.16 -3.89
N ILE A 36 -4.30 7.42 -3.45
CA ILE A 36 -3.18 8.32 -3.09
C ILE A 36 -2.32 7.71 -1.96
N PHE A 37 -2.96 7.12 -0.95
CA PHE A 37 -2.26 6.42 0.14
C PHE A 37 -1.43 5.25 -0.40
N CYS A 38 -2.00 4.38 -1.23
CA CYS A 38 -1.29 3.26 -1.85
C CYS A 38 -0.12 3.73 -2.72
N ARG A 39 -0.28 4.81 -3.49
CA ARG A 39 0.82 5.42 -4.26
C ARG A 39 1.95 5.93 -3.35
N GLY A 40 1.61 6.52 -2.21
CA GLY A 40 2.59 6.94 -1.20
C GLY A 40 3.36 5.77 -0.60
N LEU A 41 2.66 4.68 -0.28
CA LEU A 41 3.27 3.45 0.24
C LEU A 41 4.26 2.83 -0.76
N LEU A 42 3.87 2.73 -2.03
CA LEU A 42 4.71 2.18 -3.08
C LEU A 42 5.97 3.02 -3.31
N ARG A 43 5.86 4.35 -3.26
CA ARG A 43 7.03 5.25 -3.28
C ARG A 43 7.96 5.04 -2.09
N HIS A 44 7.40 4.81 -0.90
CA HIS A 44 8.21 4.50 0.28
C HIS A 44 8.97 3.17 0.13
N VAL A 45 8.41 2.20 -0.59
CA VAL A 45 9.04 0.92 -0.93
C VAL A 45 10.08 1.05 -2.05
N GLY A 46 10.29 2.25 -2.60
CA GLY A 46 11.28 2.52 -3.64
C GLY A 46 10.77 2.33 -5.07
N ILE A 47 9.45 2.29 -5.27
CA ILE A 47 8.84 2.24 -6.59
C ILE A 47 8.60 3.67 -7.08
N ASP A 48 9.20 4.04 -8.20
CA ASP A 48 8.91 5.33 -8.81
C ASP A 48 7.57 5.26 -9.57
N ILE A 49 6.67 6.17 -9.23
CA ILE A 49 5.32 6.22 -9.81
C ILE A 49 5.21 7.53 -10.55
N ASP A 50 5.41 7.44 -11.86
CA ASP A 50 5.24 8.55 -12.77
C ASP A 50 3.74 8.87 -12.94
N ALA A 51 3.32 10.02 -12.40
CA ALA A 51 1.94 10.50 -12.47
C ALA A 51 1.55 10.98 -13.88
N THR A 52 2.52 11.21 -14.76
CA THR A 52 2.34 11.71 -16.13
C THR A 52 2.31 10.58 -17.17
N ILE A 53 3.08 9.51 -16.98
CA ILE A 53 3.11 8.34 -17.88
C ILE A 53 2.05 7.27 -17.48
N GLY A 54 1.58 7.30 -16.23
CA GLY A 54 0.51 6.43 -15.71
C GLY A 54 -0.87 7.08 -15.61
N GLY A 55 -1.01 8.35 -16.01
CA GLY A 55 -2.25 9.13 -15.93
C GLY A 55 -3.18 8.98 -17.12
N GLN A 56 -2.97 7.99 -18.00
CA GLN A 56 -3.99 7.64 -18.97
C GLN A 56 -5.02 6.78 -18.27
N TYR A 57 -6.11 7.44 -17.87
CA TYR A 57 -7.36 6.81 -17.48
C TYR A 57 -7.75 5.83 -18.60
N VAL A 58 -7.43 4.54 -18.42
CA VAL A 58 -7.81 3.51 -19.39
C VAL A 58 -9.30 3.30 -19.21
N VAL A 59 -10.05 3.80 -20.18
CA VAL A 59 -11.48 3.62 -20.34
C VAL A 59 -11.76 2.12 -20.30
N ASP A 60 -12.48 1.66 -19.26
CA ASP A 60 -13.24 0.39 -19.21
C ASP A 60 -12.66 -0.86 -18.50
N GLY A 61 -11.82 -0.78 -17.43
CA GLY A 61 -11.38 -2.03 -16.74
C GLY A 61 -10.78 -2.02 -15.33
N GLY A 62 -10.54 -0.87 -14.69
CA GLY A 62 -10.01 -0.82 -13.30
C GLY A 62 -8.48 -0.84 -13.18
N LEU A 63 -7.78 -0.27 -14.15
CA LEU A 63 -6.34 0.00 -14.09
C LEU A 63 -6.10 1.42 -13.54
N GLU A 64 -5.36 1.56 -12.45
CA GLU A 64 -5.12 2.84 -11.77
C GLU A 64 -3.83 3.54 -12.26
N GLY A 65 -2.90 2.81 -12.88
CA GLY A 65 -1.70 3.39 -13.49
C GLY A 65 -0.56 2.41 -13.64
N PHE A 66 0.67 2.92 -13.73
CA PHE A 66 1.89 2.12 -13.80
C PHE A 66 2.94 2.61 -12.80
N GLY A 67 3.71 1.67 -12.25
CA GLY A 67 4.92 1.94 -11.47
C GLY A 67 6.15 1.41 -12.18
N TYR A 68 7.29 1.99 -11.85
CA TYR A 68 8.58 1.65 -12.43
C TYR A 68 9.57 1.28 -11.33
N VAL A 69 10.25 0.15 -11.52
CA VAL A 69 11.31 -0.31 -10.62
C VAL A 69 12.59 -0.41 -11.41
N THR A 70 13.61 0.30 -10.96
CA THR A 70 14.96 0.23 -11.52
C THR A 70 15.79 -0.79 -10.75
N SER A 71 16.45 -1.70 -11.47
CA SER A 71 17.40 -2.66 -10.91
C SER A 71 18.83 -2.26 -11.29
N ASP A 72 19.79 -2.62 -10.44
CA ASP A 72 21.24 -2.40 -10.61
C ASP A 72 21.79 -2.94 -11.93
N ALA A 73 21.08 -3.86 -12.60
CA ALA A 73 21.41 -4.37 -13.93
C ALA A 73 20.99 -3.44 -15.09
N PHE A 74 20.74 -2.15 -14.82
CA PHE A 74 20.26 -1.15 -15.79
C PHE A 74 18.91 -1.52 -16.44
N ARG A 75 18.09 -2.33 -15.76
CA ARG A 75 16.76 -2.72 -16.23
C ARG A 75 15.69 -1.92 -15.51
N THR A 76 14.74 -1.40 -16.28
CA THR A 76 13.51 -0.82 -15.74
C THR A 76 12.36 -1.79 -15.97
N ILE A 77 11.68 -2.18 -14.89
CA ILE A 77 10.50 -3.03 -14.93
C ILE A 77 9.27 -2.13 -14.77
N ARG A 78 8.31 -2.26 -15.69
CA ARG A 78 7.00 -1.59 -15.63
C ARG A 78 5.98 -2.54 -14.99
N ALA A 79 5.32 -2.09 -13.94
CA ALA A 79 4.25 -2.82 -13.25
C ALA A 79 2.92 -2.09 -13.41
N ALA A 80 1.86 -2.83 -13.70
CA ALA A 80 0.49 -2.31 -13.66
C ALA A 80 0.05 -2.11 -12.21
N LEU A 81 -0.58 -0.97 -11.92
CA LEU A 81 -1.13 -0.64 -10.61
C LEU A 81 -2.64 -0.78 -10.66
N GLN A 82 -3.17 -1.58 -9.74
CA GLN A 82 -4.59 -1.66 -9.46
C GLN A 82 -4.78 -1.56 -7.96
N VAL A 83 -5.60 -0.61 -7.53
CA VAL A 83 -5.89 -0.40 -6.11
C VAL A 83 -7.25 -1.01 -5.81
N LYS A 84 -7.29 -1.92 -4.84
CA LYS A 84 -8.51 -2.54 -4.32
C LYS A 84 -8.51 -2.39 -2.81
N ARG A 85 -9.71 -2.18 -2.27
CA ARG A 85 -9.97 -2.20 -0.83
C ARG A 85 -10.26 -3.60 -0.36
#